data_AF-A0A9E3PTP2-F1
#
_entry.id   AF-A0A9E3PTP2-F1
#
_cell.length_a   1.000
_cell.length_b   1.000
_cell.length_c   1.000
_cell.angle_alpha   90.00
_cell.angle_beta   90.00
_cell.angle_gamma   90.00
#
_symmetry.space_group_name_H-M   'P 1'
#
loop_
_entity.id
_entity.type
_entity.pdbx_description
1 polymer ?
#
loop_
_entity_poly.entity_id
_entity_poly.type
_entity_poly.pdbx_seq_one_letter_code
_entity_poly.pdbx_strand_id
1 'polypeptide(L)'
;MTVAARSAIFSLSDDLDLAATGGHAHAAPARFTGGDGGARDCFVHRIAAGGATLTVSGPVGANERATIDLPCGLSAEGAFAAVEQEVLTFRFDQPIDIVGALARCLAAQTAERRQMPRIELRQRVCLRHSGQVDFAWTRNLSPTGVGLETRTTLDVGERVELTLDGLRPLTGEVRWAEHGHAGIAFDEELGWQMLMPWLRKIKSAPPAKHRAADPFPPPSALGAVKDALRLDIATHVRAGAKWWNARIHVLSNALVEFESATEFTPLSSLWLSLPEIGGWPIRVIECHGERHVAEFRLPLRPHEMARLTEALARR
;
A
#
# COMPACT_ATOMS: atom_id res chain seq x y z
N MET A 1 -24.29 -4.26 -23.71
CA MET A 1 -23.42 -4.84 -22.67
C MET A 1 -22.06 -4.19 -22.79
N THR A 2 -21.77 -3.20 -21.94
CA THR A 2 -20.49 -2.49 -21.92
C THR A 2 -19.44 -3.45 -21.36
N VAL A 3 -18.56 -3.95 -22.23
CA VAL A 3 -17.40 -4.74 -21.80
C VAL A 3 -16.59 -3.83 -20.87
N ALA A 4 -16.51 -4.19 -19.59
CA ALA A 4 -15.67 -3.48 -18.63
C ALA A 4 -14.26 -3.39 -19.24
N ALA A 5 -13.72 -2.17 -19.35
CA ALA A 5 -12.43 -1.93 -19.98
C ALA A 5 -11.36 -2.78 -19.27
N ARG A 6 -10.89 -3.83 -19.96
CA ARG A 6 -9.82 -4.69 -19.45
C ARG A 6 -8.54 -3.85 -19.47
N SER A 7 -8.09 -3.43 -18.29
CA SER A 7 -6.85 -2.65 -18.11
C SER A 7 -5.75 -3.54 -17.53
N ALA A 8 -4.53 -3.30 -17.97
CA ALA A 8 -3.35 -3.88 -17.36
C ALA A 8 -3.15 -3.31 -15.95
N ILE A 9 -2.59 -4.11 -15.06
CA ILE A 9 -2.20 -3.69 -13.72
C ILE A 9 -0.83 -3.01 -13.80
N PHE A 10 -0.68 -1.84 -13.18
CA PHE A 10 0.61 -1.16 -13.06
C PHE A 10 1.21 -1.44 -11.69
N SER A 11 2.40 -2.03 -11.63
CA SER A 11 3.08 -2.38 -10.38
C SER A 11 4.11 -1.33 -9.99
N LEU A 12 4.07 -0.89 -8.74
CA LEU A 12 5.15 -0.10 -8.12
C LEU A 12 6.29 -0.97 -7.58
N SER A 13 6.13 -2.29 -7.55
CA SER A 13 7.24 -3.22 -7.28
C SER A 13 8.04 -3.45 -8.55
N ASP A 14 9.37 -3.48 -8.43
CA ASP A 14 10.29 -3.83 -9.53
C ASP A 14 10.29 -5.33 -9.83
N ASP A 15 9.77 -6.14 -8.90
CA ASP A 15 9.75 -7.59 -9.01
C ASP A 15 8.73 -8.08 -10.04
N LEU A 16 9.19 -8.92 -10.97
CA LEU A 16 8.38 -9.57 -11.99
C LEU A 16 8.00 -11.00 -11.62
N ASP A 17 8.32 -11.45 -10.40
CA ASP A 17 8.01 -12.80 -9.94
C ASP A 17 6.55 -13.17 -10.22
N LEU A 18 6.40 -14.31 -10.87
CA LEU A 18 5.19 -14.82 -11.53
C LEU A 18 4.05 -15.17 -10.56
N ALA A 19 4.23 -14.96 -9.26
CA ALA A 19 3.28 -15.36 -8.21
C ALA A 19 2.14 -14.36 -7.96
N ALA A 20 1.92 -13.37 -8.83
CA ALA A 20 0.79 -12.46 -8.71
C ALA A 20 -0.48 -13.10 -9.33
N THR A 21 -1.18 -13.86 -8.48
CA THR A 21 -2.58 -14.30 -8.63
C THR A 21 -3.50 -13.15 -9.05
N GLY A 22 -3.67 -13.01 -10.36
CA GLY A 22 -4.75 -12.27 -10.98
C GLY A 22 -5.18 -13.09 -12.19
N GLY A 23 -6.37 -13.71 -12.13
CA GLY A 23 -6.90 -14.45 -13.28
C GLY A 23 -6.91 -13.57 -14.54
N HIS A 24 -7.01 -14.20 -15.71
CA HIS A 24 -6.98 -13.61 -17.07
C HIS A 24 -7.98 -12.43 -17.34
N ALA A 25 -8.71 -11.96 -16.33
CA ALA A 25 -9.67 -10.87 -16.37
C ALA A 25 -9.05 -9.47 -16.53
N HIS A 26 -7.78 -9.27 -16.14
CA HIS A 26 -7.07 -7.99 -16.26
C HIS A 26 -6.00 -8.08 -17.33
N ALA A 27 -6.32 -7.65 -18.55
CA ALA A 27 -5.38 -7.65 -19.66
C ALA A 27 -5.68 -6.52 -20.64
N ALA A 28 -4.67 -5.73 -21.01
CA ALA A 28 -4.81 -4.71 -22.04
C ALA A 28 -4.22 -5.21 -23.37
N PRO A 29 -4.87 -4.93 -24.51
CA PRO A 29 -4.30 -5.25 -25.81
C PRO A 29 -3.02 -4.44 -26.03
N ALA A 30 -2.01 -5.10 -26.59
CA ALA A 30 -0.70 -4.57 -26.91
C ALA A 30 -0.18 -5.25 -28.17
N ARG A 31 0.94 -4.77 -28.69
CA ARG A 31 1.58 -5.35 -29.86
C ARG A 31 3.08 -5.35 -29.65
N PHE A 32 3.77 -6.37 -30.12
CA PHE A 32 5.23 -6.34 -30.18
C PHE A 32 5.73 -6.56 -31.61
N THR A 33 6.92 -6.05 -31.88
CA THR A 33 7.64 -6.15 -33.15
C THR A 33 9.05 -6.63 -32.86
N GLY A 34 9.39 -7.82 -33.34
CA GLY A 34 10.69 -8.45 -33.09
C GLY A 34 10.77 -9.86 -33.65
N GLY A 35 11.98 -10.41 -33.72
CA GLY A 35 12.25 -11.71 -34.34
C GLY A 35 11.97 -11.79 -35.85
N ASP A 36 12.07 -12.99 -36.41
CA ASP A 36 11.84 -13.27 -37.84
C ASP A 36 10.35 -13.14 -38.26
N GLY A 37 9.45 -12.89 -37.30
CA GLY A 37 8.00 -13.03 -37.44
C GLY A 37 7.17 -11.73 -37.59
N GLY A 38 7.79 -10.55 -37.55
CA GLY A 38 7.08 -9.27 -37.73
C GLY A 38 6.23 -8.82 -36.53
N ALA A 39 5.25 -7.94 -36.77
CA ALA A 39 4.39 -7.37 -35.72
C ALA A 39 3.31 -8.37 -35.27
N ARG A 40 3.18 -8.60 -33.97
CA ARG A 40 2.25 -9.59 -33.40
C ARG A 40 1.48 -9.02 -32.20
N ASP A 41 0.20 -9.36 -32.13
CA ASP A 41 -0.68 -8.93 -31.04
C ASP A 41 -0.44 -9.75 -29.76
N CYS A 42 -0.55 -9.09 -28.62
CA CYS A 42 -0.43 -9.70 -27.31
C CYS A 42 -1.38 -9.03 -26.29
N PHE A 43 -1.52 -9.65 -25.12
CA PHE A 43 -2.30 -9.09 -24.02
C PHE A 43 -1.42 -8.91 -22.80
N VAL A 44 -1.25 -7.67 -22.36
CA VAL A 44 -0.42 -7.32 -21.20
C VAL A 44 -1.26 -7.37 -19.93
N HIS A 45 -0.83 -8.16 -18.96
CA HIS A 45 -1.51 -8.35 -17.69
C HIS A 45 -0.99 -7.40 -16.62
N ARG A 46 0.34 -7.27 -16.52
CA ARG A 46 1.03 -6.48 -15.50
C ARG A 46 2.21 -5.74 -16.12
N ILE A 47 2.42 -4.49 -15.72
CA ILE A 47 3.55 -3.65 -16.13
C ILE A 47 4.28 -3.18 -14.88
N ALA A 48 5.55 -3.54 -14.73
CA ALA A 48 6.47 -3.12 -13.68
C ALA A 48 7.65 -2.34 -14.29
N ALA A 49 8.49 -1.71 -13.46
CA ALA A 49 9.56 -0.87 -13.98
C ALA A 49 10.53 -1.64 -14.88
N GLY A 50 10.87 -2.89 -14.53
CA GLY A 50 11.80 -3.73 -15.28
C GLY A 50 11.19 -4.62 -16.38
N GLY A 51 9.86 -4.63 -16.55
CA GLY A 51 9.24 -5.50 -17.55
C GLY A 51 7.72 -5.61 -17.45
N ALA A 52 7.16 -6.52 -18.24
CA ALA A 52 5.73 -6.80 -18.25
C ALA A 52 5.48 -8.32 -18.27
N THR A 53 4.36 -8.73 -17.69
CA THR A 53 3.80 -10.07 -17.92
C THR A 53 2.67 -9.99 -18.92
N LEU A 54 2.64 -10.94 -19.85
CA LEU A 54 1.76 -10.89 -21.01
C LEU A 54 1.45 -12.29 -21.55
N THR A 55 0.42 -12.39 -22.38
CA THR A 55 0.13 -13.58 -23.19
C THR A 55 0.27 -13.25 -24.67
N VAL A 56 0.89 -14.16 -25.43
CA VAL A 56 1.09 -14.03 -26.89
C VAL A 56 0.40 -15.17 -27.60
N SER A 57 -0.21 -14.88 -28.76
CA SER A 57 -0.72 -15.93 -29.64
C SER A 57 0.41 -16.51 -30.49
N GLY A 58 0.72 -17.80 -30.28
CA GLY A 58 1.73 -18.57 -31.03
C GLY A 58 3.11 -18.59 -30.37
N PRO A 59 4.08 -19.30 -30.96
CA PRO A 59 5.39 -19.53 -30.33
C PRO A 59 6.20 -18.24 -30.27
N VAL A 60 6.97 -18.09 -29.19
CA VAL A 60 7.95 -17.00 -28.97
C VAL A 60 9.26 -17.65 -28.53
N GLY A 61 10.37 -17.23 -29.13
CA GLY A 61 11.69 -17.75 -28.78
C GLY A 61 12.14 -17.27 -27.40
N ALA A 62 12.80 -18.14 -26.64
CA ALA A 62 13.48 -17.70 -25.42
C ALA A 62 14.59 -16.68 -25.78
N ASN A 63 14.66 -15.58 -25.03
CA ASN A 63 15.56 -14.44 -25.29
C ASN A 63 15.33 -13.74 -26.65
N GLU A 64 14.19 -13.98 -27.31
CA GLU A 64 13.82 -13.24 -28.51
C GLU A 64 13.72 -11.75 -28.18
N ARG A 65 14.40 -10.94 -29.00
CA ARG A 65 14.45 -9.48 -28.87
C ARG A 65 13.26 -8.87 -29.59
N ALA A 66 12.56 -7.96 -28.93
CA ALA A 66 11.46 -7.23 -29.54
C ALA A 66 11.34 -5.82 -28.97
N THR A 67 10.54 -5.01 -29.63
CA THR A 67 9.97 -3.77 -29.12
C THR A 67 8.50 -4.03 -28.83
N ILE A 68 8.02 -3.70 -27.62
CA ILE A 68 6.62 -3.84 -27.23
C ILE A 68 5.94 -2.48 -27.12
N ASP A 69 4.86 -2.30 -27.85
CA ASP A 69 3.91 -1.20 -27.75
C ASP A 69 2.89 -1.52 -26.64
N LEU A 70 3.13 -0.94 -25.48
CA LEU A 70 2.30 -1.04 -24.28
C LEU A 70 1.12 -0.06 -24.34
N PRO A 71 0.11 -0.22 -23.47
CA PRO A 71 -0.99 0.72 -23.38
C PRO A 71 -0.53 2.18 -23.22
N CYS A 72 -1.35 3.10 -23.74
CA CYS A 72 -1.14 4.54 -23.61
C CYS A 72 0.08 5.10 -24.37
N GLY A 73 0.46 4.45 -25.47
CA GLY A 73 1.54 4.90 -26.35
C GLY A 73 2.94 4.76 -25.75
N LEU A 74 3.08 3.92 -24.71
CA LEU A 74 4.37 3.57 -24.15
C LEU A 74 4.99 2.49 -25.04
N SER A 75 6.27 2.62 -25.39
CA SER A 75 7.00 1.59 -26.12
C SER A 75 8.29 1.26 -25.37
N ALA A 76 8.68 -0.01 -25.40
CA ALA A 76 9.85 -0.50 -24.67
C ALA A 76 10.58 -1.58 -25.46
N GLU A 77 11.92 -1.47 -25.53
CA GLU A 77 12.77 -2.53 -26.07
C GLU A 77 13.14 -3.52 -24.98
N GLY A 78 13.31 -4.79 -25.36
CA GLY A 78 13.57 -5.85 -24.39
C GLY A 78 13.67 -7.23 -25.00
N ALA A 79 13.60 -8.23 -24.11
CA ALA A 79 13.65 -9.64 -24.47
C ALA A 79 12.64 -10.48 -23.68
N PHE A 80 12.15 -11.54 -24.29
CA PHE A 80 11.34 -12.55 -23.60
C PHE A 80 12.23 -13.40 -22.67
N ALA A 81 11.85 -13.49 -21.40
CA ALA A 81 12.50 -14.38 -20.44
C ALA A 81 12.05 -15.83 -20.63
N ALA A 82 12.78 -16.78 -20.03
CA ALA A 82 12.53 -18.22 -20.14
C ALA A 82 11.04 -18.57 -19.91
N VAL A 83 10.50 -19.35 -20.83
CA VAL A 83 9.07 -19.68 -20.94
C VAL A 83 8.77 -20.87 -20.03
N GLU A 84 8.19 -20.62 -18.86
CA GLU A 84 7.77 -21.70 -17.96
C GLU A 84 6.24 -21.90 -17.95
N GLN A 85 5.45 -20.95 -18.47
CA GLN A 85 3.98 -20.94 -18.37
C GLN A 85 3.29 -20.25 -19.58
N GLU A 86 1.95 -20.29 -19.63
CA GLU A 86 1.15 -19.56 -20.64
C GLU A 86 1.37 -18.04 -20.59
N VAL A 87 1.72 -17.51 -19.41
CA VAL A 87 2.09 -16.11 -19.22
C VAL A 87 3.59 -15.97 -19.40
N LEU A 88 3.98 -15.12 -20.35
CA LEU A 88 5.35 -14.78 -20.66
C LEU A 88 5.79 -13.53 -19.90
N THR A 89 7.07 -13.49 -19.55
CA THR A 89 7.71 -12.28 -19.01
C THR A 89 8.53 -11.62 -20.10
N PHE A 90 8.27 -10.35 -20.36
CA PHE A 90 9.08 -9.51 -21.23
C PHE A 90 9.88 -8.53 -20.38
N ARG A 91 11.21 -8.65 -20.41
CA ARG A 91 12.13 -7.80 -19.64
C ARG A 91 12.56 -6.61 -20.46
N PHE A 92 12.39 -5.41 -19.94
CA PHE A 92 12.83 -4.18 -20.60
C PHE A 92 14.34 -4.00 -20.46
N ASP A 93 14.96 -3.43 -21.49
CA ASP A 93 16.38 -3.08 -21.46
C ASP A 93 16.67 -1.92 -20.51
N GLN A 94 15.71 -1.01 -20.42
CA GLN A 94 15.77 0.16 -19.55
C GLN A 94 14.51 0.22 -18.70
N PRO A 95 14.64 0.54 -17.40
CA PRO A 95 13.49 0.63 -16.53
C PRO A 95 12.58 1.77 -16.94
N ILE A 96 11.26 1.55 -16.87
CA ILE A 96 10.25 2.55 -17.19
C ILE A 96 9.76 3.22 -15.90
N ASP A 97 9.57 4.55 -15.96
CA ASP A 97 8.86 5.23 -14.88
C ASP A 97 7.36 4.91 -14.90
N ILE A 98 6.96 3.95 -14.05
CA ILE A 98 5.57 3.53 -13.87
C ILE A 98 4.62 4.67 -13.49
N VAL A 99 5.03 5.59 -12.62
CA VAL A 99 4.15 6.69 -12.21
C VAL A 99 3.98 7.68 -13.36
N GLY A 100 5.04 7.95 -14.13
CA GLY A 100 4.97 8.67 -15.39
C GLY A 100 4.10 7.98 -16.44
N ALA A 101 4.17 6.66 -16.56
CA ALA A 101 3.33 5.88 -17.47
C ALA A 101 1.84 5.98 -17.12
N LEU A 102 1.50 5.87 -15.82
CA LEU A 102 0.15 6.10 -15.33
C LEU A 102 -0.36 7.51 -15.67
N ALA A 103 0.48 8.53 -15.49
CA ALA A 103 0.13 9.91 -15.85
C ALA A 103 -0.18 10.06 -17.35
N ARG A 104 0.64 9.44 -18.21
CA ARG A 104 0.41 9.40 -19.67
C ARG A 104 -0.91 8.70 -20.00
N CYS A 105 -1.19 7.57 -19.36
CA CYS A 105 -2.47 6.86 -19.51
C CYS A 105 -3.69 7.71 -19.15
N LEU A 106 -3.61 8.48 -18.08
CA LEU A 106 -4.71 9.36 -17.66
C LEU A 106 -4.87 10.57 -18.60
N ALA A 107 -3.77 11.08 -19.16
CA ALA A 107 -3.78 12.18 -20.11
C ALA A 107 -4.33 11.77 -21.49
N ALA A 108 -4.10 10.52 -21.92
CA ALA A 108 -4.61 9.98 -23.17
C ALA A 108 -6.14 9.71 -23.16
N GLN A 109 -6.76 9.67 -21.98
CA GLN A 109 -8.20 9.44 -21.83
C GLN A 109 -9.00 10.75 -21.86
N THR A 110 -10.19 10.72 -22.47
CA THR A 110 -11.14 11.83 -22.39
C THR A 110 -11.61 12.04 -20.96
N ALA A 111 -12.00 13.27 -20.60
CA ALA A 111 -12.41 13.60 -19.24
C ALA A 111 -13.53 12.68 -18.71
N GLU A 112 -14.48 12.34 -19.58
CA GLU A 112 -15.63 11.46 -19.27
C GLU A 112 -15.26 9.97 -19.13
N ARG A 113 -14.11 9.55 -19.66
CA ARG A 113 -13.65 8.15 -19.62
C ARG A 113 -12.43 7.93 -18.75
N ARG A 114 -11.90 8.98 -18.10
CA ARG A 114 -10.66 8.93 -17.33
C ARG A 114 -10.83 7.99 -16.14
N GLN A 115 -10.43 6.74 -16.34
CA GLN A 115 -10.37 5.72 -15.30
C GLN A 115 -8.91 5.40 -15.03
N MET A 116 -8.55 5.44 -13.75
CA MET A 116 -7.22 5.02 -13.36
C MET A 116 -7.16 3.49 -13.40
N PRO A 117 -6.15 2.91 -14.05
CA PRO A 117 -5.93 1.47 -13.97
C PRO A 117 -5.62 1.07 -12.52
N ARG A 118 -5.86 -0.19 -12.18
CA ARG A 118 -5.49 -0.73 -10.87
C ARG A 118 -3.97 -0.69 -10.72
N ILE A 119 -3.52 -0.20 -9.58
CA ILE A 119 -2.11 -0.08 -9.26
C ILE A 119 -1.78 -1.14 -8.21
N GLU A 120 -0.87 -2.03 -8.52
CA GLU A 120 -0.30 -2.95 -7.56
C GLU A 120 0.76 -2.23 -6.72
N LEU A 121 0.59 -2.28 -5.41
CA LEU A 121 1.49 -1.67 -4.45
C LEU A 121 1.34 -2.36 -3.10
N ARG A 122 2.45 -2.50 -2.38
CA ARG A 122 2.48 -3.08 -1.03
C ARG A 122 2.82 -2.00 -0.01
N GLN A 123 1.80 -1.54 0.70
CA GLN A 123 1.90 -0.54 1.76
C GLN A 123 1.20 -1.05 3.00
N ARG A 124 1.81 -0.81 4.17
CA ARG A 124 1.15 -1.05 5.45
C ARG A 124 -0.05 -0.11 5.55
N VAL A 125 -1.19 -0.63 5.99
CA VAL A 125 -2.41 0.13 6.24
C VAL A 125 -2.89 -0.16 7.64
N CYS A 126 -3.29 0.87 8.39
CA CYS A 126 -4.10 0.64 9.58
C CYS A 126 -5.54 0.41 9.16
N LEU A 127 -6.07 -0.74 9.55
CA LEU A 127 -7.45 -1.15 9.32
C LEU A 127 -8.21 -1.05 10.63
N ARG A 128 -9.16 -0.14 10.71
CA ARG A 128 -10.12 -0.03 11.81
C ARG A 128 -11.40 -0.74 11.42
N HIS A 129 -11.75 -1.77 12.18
CA HIS A 129 -12.86 -2.70 11.93
C HIS A 129 -13.43 -3.10 13.29
N SER A 130 -14.75 -3.28 13.42
CA SER A 130 -15.39 -3.74 14.67
C SER A 130 -14.86 -3.15 16.00
N GLY A 131 -14.47 -1.87 16.02
CA GLY A 131 -13.89 -1.18 17.19
C GLY A 131 -12.41 -1.50 17.49
N GLN A 132 -11.80 -2.39 16.72
CA GLN A 132 -10.39 -2.75 16.78
C GLN A 132 -9.58 -2.03 15.70
N VAL A 133 -8.25 -2.04 15.86
CA VAL A 133 -7.31 -1.52 14.87
C VAL A 133 -6.19 -2.53 14.72
N ASP A 134 -6.00 -2.98 13.48
CA ASP A 134 -4.97 -3.91 13.04
C ASP A 134 -4.14 -3.33 11.89
N PHE A 135 -3.02 -3.99 11.59
CA PHE A 135 -2.30 -3.75 10.35
C PHE A 135 -2.68 -4.76 9.28
N ALA A 136 -2.86 -4.26 8.07
CA ALA A 136 -2.93 -5.06 6.86
C ALA A 136 -1.92 -4.53 5.83
N TRP A 137 -1.83 -5.21 4.70
CA TRP A 137 -1.01 -4.79 3.57
C TRP A 137 -1.88 -4.58 2.33
N THR A 138 -1.69 -3.47 1.63
CA THR A 138 -2.32 -3.31 0.32
C THR A 138 -1.73 -4.32 -0.66
N ARG A 139 -2.57 -4.78 -1.59
CA ARG A 139 -2.17 -5.54 -2.78
C ARG A 139 -2.33 -4.70 -4.03
N ASN A 140 -3.51 -4.10 -4.18
CA ASN A 140 -3.80 -3.19 -5.26
C ASN A 140 -4.69 -2.04 -4.79
N LEU A 141 -4.61 -0.91 -5.49
CA LEU A 141 -5.36 0.30 -5.22
C LEU A 141 -5.94 0.83 -6.52
N SER A 142 -7.18 1.32 -6.43
CA SER A 142 -7.89 2.03 -7.48
C SER A 142 -8.60 3.23 -6.86
N PRO A 143 -9.12 4.17 -7.67
CA PRO A 143 -9.89 5.29 -7.15
C PRO A 143 -11.12 4.85 -6.33
N THR A 144 -11.73 3.72 -6.66
CA THR A 144 -12.98 3.25 -6.04
C THR A 144 -12.77 2.24 -4.91
N GLY A 145 -11.54 1.81 -4.65
CA GLY A 145 -11.30 0.77 -3.66
C GLY A 145 -9.89 0.21 -3.63
N VAL A 146 -9.65 -0.66 -2.64
CA VAL A 146 -8.36 -1.29 -2.35
C VAL A 146 -8.53 -2.78 -2.10
N GLY A 147 -7.60 -3.57 -2.61
CA GLY A 147 -7.42 -4.97 -2.22
C GLY A 147 -6.38 -5.06 -1.10
N LEU A 148 -6.69 -5.82 -0.04
CA LEU A 148 -5.84 -6.04 1.12
C LEU A 148 -5.43 -7.50 1.26
N GLU A 149 -4.28 -7.70 1.89
CA GLU A 149 -3.85 -8.92 2.55
C GLU A 149 -3.87 -8.67 4.06
N THR A 150 -4.62 -9.47 4.80
CA THR A 150 -4.86 -9.28 6.23
C THR A 150 -5.01 -10.63 6.95
N ARG A 151 -4.61 -10.65 8.22
CA ARG A 151 -4.88 -11.78 9.13
C ARG A 151 -6.20 -11.62 9.88
N THR A 152 -6.74 -10.40 9.88
CA THR A 152 -8.04 -10.08 10.46
C THR A 152 -9.13 -10.74 9.64
N THR A 153 -10.08 -11.40 10.31
CA THR A 153 -11.30 -11.89 9.66
C THR A 153 -12.25 -10.71 9.49
N LEU A 154 -12.63 -10.43 8.25
CA LEU A 154 -13.54 -9.33 7.90
C LEU A 154 -14.83 -9.89 7.32
N ASP A 155 -15.95 -9.31 7.70
CA ASP A 155 -17.26 -9.73 7.20
C ASP A 155 -17.65 -8.92 5.97
N VAL A 156 -18.26 -9.57 4.98
CA VAL A 156 -18.82 -8.86 3.82
C VAL A 156 -19.94 -7.93 4.28
N GLY A 157 -19.90 -6.68 3.83
CA GLY A 157 -20.78 -5.60 4.27
C GLY A 157 -20.24 -4.83 5.49
N GLU A 158 -19.14 -5.27 6.12
CA GLU A 158 -18.55 -4.57 7.25
C GLU A 158 -18.03 -3.19 6.84
N ARG A 159 -18.29 -2.21 7.72
CA ARG A 159 -17.86 -0.83 7.57
C ARG A 159 -16.49 -0.65 8.21
N VAL A 160 -15.52 -0.24 7.41
CA VAL A 160 -14.12 -0.14 7.82
C VAL A 160 -13.55 1.25 7.54
N GLU A 161 -12.52 1.61 8.30
CA GLU A 161 -11.69 2.78 8.01
C GLU A 161 -10.24 2.33 7.78
N LEU A 162 -9.60 2.96 6.81
CA LEU A 162 -8.26 2.66 6.32
C LEU A 162 -7.39 3.91 6.45
N THR A 163 -6.23 3.76 7.10
CA THR A 163 -5.20 4.81 7.12
C THR A 163 -4.00 4.39 6.30
N LEU A 164 -3.76 5.12 5.21
CA LEU A 164 -2.57 5.02 4.38
C LEU A 164 -1.66 6.22 4.66
N ASP A 165 -0.36 5.97 4.79
CA ASP A 165 0.60 7.01 5.15
C ASP A 165 0.56 8.21 4.21
N GLY A 166 0.39 9.41 4.79
CA GLY A 166 0.32 10.67 4.06
C GLY A 166 -1.02 10.98 3.42
N LEU A 167 -2.04 10.12 3.52
CA LEU A 167 -3.42 10.39 3.12
C LEU A 167 -4.30 10.71 4.33
N ARG A 168 -5.51 11.21 4.05
CA ARG A 168 -6.60 11.21 5.03
C ARG A 168 -7.13 9.78 5.22
N PRO A 169 -7.75 9.45 6.37
CA PRO A 169 -8.44 8.19 6.53
C PRO A 169 -9.53 8.03 5.47
N LEU A 170 -9.62 6.83 4.90
CA LEU A 170 -10.58 6.45 3.89
C LEU A 170 -11.60 5.51 4.55
N THR A 171 -12.88 5.76 4.34
CA THR A 171 -13.96 4.88 4.81
C THR A 171 -14.48 4.04 3.66
N GLY A 172 -14.95 2.83 3.97
CA GLY A 172 -15.46 1.92 2.96
C GLY A 172 -16.19 0.72 3.51
N GLU A 173 -16.61 -0.14 2.59
CA GLU A 173 -17.32 -1.38 2.84
C GLU A 173 -16.53 -2.57 2.29
N VAL A 174 -16.43 -3.64 3.08
CA VAL A 174 -15.88 -4.92 2.64
C VAL A 174 -16.83 -5.55 1.63
N ARG A 175 -16.38 -5.74 0.38
CA ARG A 175 -17.19 -6.31 -0.72
C ARG A 175 -16.99 -7.81 -0.89
N TRP A 176 -15.82 -8.29 -0.52
CA TRP A 176 -15.48 -9.71 -0.50
C TRP A 176 -14.33 -9.92 0.49
N ALA A 177 -14.30 -11.10 1.11
CA ALA A 177 -13.21 -11.54 1.97
C ALA A 177 -13.00 -13.04 1.78
N GLU A 178 -11.79 -13.45 1.41
CA GLU A 178 -11.45 -14.86 1.17
C GLU A 178 -9.94 -15.09 1.36
N HIS A 179 -9.55 -16.22 1.96
CA HIS A 179 -8.14 -16.67 2.04
C HIS A 179 -7.14 -15.61 2.54
N GLY A 180 -7.49 -14.82 3.58
CA GLY A 180 -6.61 -13.75 4.09
C GLY A 180 -6.51 -12.53 3.18
N HIS A 181 -7.43 -12.41 2.22
CA HIS A 181 -7.58 -11.26 1.35
C HIS A 181 -8.95 -10.63 1.51
N ALA A 182 -9.04 -9.33 1.28
CA ALA A 182 -10.31 -8.62 1.25
C ALA A 182 -10.28 -7.50 0.21
N GLY A 183 -11.44 -7.23 -0.39
CA GLY A 183 -11.64 -6.08 -1.26
C GLY A 183 -12.55 -5.07 -0.60
N ILE A 184 -12.08 -3.84 -0.44
CA ILE A 184 -12.83 -2.75 0.18
C ILE A 184 -13.19 -1.75 -0.92
N ALA A 185 -14.48 -1.44 -1.04
CA ALA A 185 -14.95 -0.31 -1.84
C ALA A 185 -14.98 0.95 -0.98
N PHE A 186 -14.41 2.04 -1.48
CA PHE A 186 -14.43 3.32 -0.77
C PHE A 186 -15.82 3.97 -0.88
N ASP A 187 -16.21 4.72 0.15
CA ASP A 187 -17.43 5.53 0.11
C ASP A 187 -17.29 6.72 -0.84
N GLU A 188 -16.10 7.33 -0.83
CA GLU A 188 -15.74 8.45 -1.67
C GLU A 188 -14.58 8.03 -2.58
N GLU A 189 -14.72 8.30 -3.88
CA GLU A 189 -13.68 8.01 -4.84
C GLU A 189 -12.41 8.83 -4.55
N LEU A 190 -11.27 8.16 -4.51
CA LEU A 190 -9.97 8.81 -4.35
C LEU A 190 -9.56 9.47 -5.67
N GLY A 191 -9.77 10.78 -5.76
CA GLY A 191 -9.44 11.56 -6.95
C GLY A 191 -7.97 11.44 -7.36
N TRP A 192 -7.72 11.33 -8.67
CA TRP A 192 -6.38 11.17 -9.24
C TRP A 192 -5.41 12.32 -8.87
N GLN A 193 -5.93 13.52 -8.60
CA GLN A 193 -5.15 14.69 -8.16
C GLN A 193 -4.50 14.47 -6.78
N MET A 194 -5.12 13.66 -5.92
CA MET A 194 -4.56 13.23 -4.64
C MET A 194 -3.66 12.01 -4.81
N LEU A 195 -4.12 11.03 -5.60
CA LEU A 195 -3.46 9.74 -5.73
C LEU A 195 -2.12 9.85 -6.47
N MET A 196 -2.01 10.63 -7.55
CA MET A 196 -0.77 10.74 -8.33
C MET A 196 0.43 11.31 -7.53
N PRO A 197 0.31 12.44 -6.81
CA PRO A 197 1.38 12.91 -5.93
C PRO A 197 1.74 11.90 -4.83
N TRP A 198 0.73 11.19 -4.28
CA TRP A 198 0.96 10.18 -3.25
C TRP A 198 1.74 8.97 -3.78
N LEU A 199 1.42 8.47 -4.98
CA LEU A 199 2.18 7.38 -5.62
C LEU A 199 3.63 7.77 -5.88
N ARG A 200 3.89 9.01 -6.32
CA ARG A 200 5.26 9.52 -6.48
C ARG A 200 6.03 9.49 -5.16
N LYS A 201 5.38 9.93 -4.08
CA LYS A 201 5.98 9.94 -2.74
C LYS A 201 6.33 8.53 -2.28
N ILE A 202 5.42 7.56 -2.46
CA ILE A 202 5.68 6.17 -2.08
C ILE A 202 6.82 5.56 -2.88
N LYS A 203 6.83 5.75 -4.20
CA LYS A 203 7.89 5.24 -5.06
C LYS A 203 9.27 5.82 -4.68
N SER A 204 9.31 7.08 -4.24
CA SER A 204 10.55 7.73 -3.79
C SER A 204 10.97 7.37 -2.37
N ALA A 205 10.05 6.82 -1.56
CA ALA A 205 10.37 6.43 -0.20
C ALA A 205 11.23 5.16 -0.24
N PRO A 206 12.29 5.05 0.58
CA PRO A 206 12.99 3.79 0.72
C PRO A 206 11.98 2.71 1.11
N PRO A 207 12.07 1.49 0.56
CA PRO A 207 11.16 0.42 0.93
C PRO A 207 11.21 0.29 2.46
N ALA A 208 10.05 0.41 3.10
CA ALA A 208 9.92 0.13 4.52
C ALA A 208 10.51 -1.25 4.72
N LYS A 209 11.68 -1.35 5.36
CA LYS A 209 12.34 -2.63 5.53
C LYS A 209 11.32 -3.49 6.26
N HIS A 210 10.97 -4.62 5.65
CA HIS A 210 10.19 -5.66 6.31
C HIS A 210 11.10 -6.26 7.38
N ARG A 211 11.48 -5.47 8.40
CA ARG A 211 12.08 -6.01 9.60
C ARG A 211 10.97 -6.85 10.19
N ALA A 212 11.16 -8.16 10.12
CA ALA A 212 10.72 -9.00 11.23
C ALA A 212 11.06 -8.21 12.48
N ALA A 213 10.06 -7.91 13.31
CA ALA A 213 10.25 -7.18 14.56
C ALA A 213 11.55 -7.70 15.17
N ASP A 214 12.54 -6.83 15.40
CA ASP A 214 13.78 -7.28 16.05
C ASP A 214 13.34 -8.06 17.28
N PRO A 215 13.74 -9.33 17.44
CA PRO A 215 13.26 -10.16 18.55
C PRO A 215 13.58 -9.52 19.91
N PHE A 216 14.61 -8.67 19.93
CA PHE A 216 14.99 -7.82 21.05
C PHE A 216 15.19 -6.39 20.57
N PRO A 217 14.14 -5.56 20.63
CA PRO A 217 14.28 -4.11 20.70
C PRO A 217 15.40 -3.73 21.68
N PRO A 218 16.25 -2.71 21.42
CA PRO A 218 16.95 -2.09 22.53
C PRO A 218 15.89 -1.71 23.58
N PRO A 219 16.13 -2.02 24.87
CA PRO A 219 15.13 -1.81 25.90
C PRO A 219 14.72 -0.34 25.93
N SER A 220 13.43 -0.10 25.73
CA SER A 220 12.81 1.19 25.97
C SER A 220 13.12 1.62 27.40
N ALA A 221 13.80 2.77 27.58
CA ALA A 221 13.97 3.36 28.91
C ALA A 221 12.60 3.62 29.59
N LEU A 222 11.55 3.77 28.78
CA LEU A 222 10.16 3.96 29.19
C LEU A 222 9.54 2.69 29.81
N GLY A 223 10.01 1.51 29.41
CA GLY A 223 9.56 0.22 29.96
C GLY A 223 9.94 -0.02 31.43
N ALA A 224 10.84 0.80 31.99
CA ALA A 224 11.20 0.80 33.41
C ALA A 224 10.45 1.87 34.22
N VAL A 225 9.64 2.72 33.58
CA VAL A 225 8.82 3.72 34.25
C VAL A 225 7.69 3.02 35.00
N LYS A 226 7.45 3.44 36.25
CA LYS A 226 6.37 2.90 37.08
C LYS A 226 5.02 3.10 36.38
N ASP A 227 4.19 2.05 36.40
CA ASP A 227 2.84 2.02 35.81
C ASP A 227 2.82 2.18 34.27
N ALA A 228 3.94 1.94 33.59
CA ALA A 228 3.98 1.88 32.13
C ALA A 228 3.24 0.65 31.59
N LEU A 229 2.35 0.86 30.63
CA LEU A 229 1.60 -0.15 29.91
C LEU A 229 2.36 -0.58 28.65
N ARG A 230 2.59 -1.88 28.50
CA ARG A 230 3.11 -2.48 27.26
C ARG A 230 1.93 -2.88 26.39
N LEU A 231 1.86 -2.34 25.18
CA LEU A 231 0.67 -2.44 24.32
C LEU A 231 0.93 -3.24 23.05
N ASP A 232 2.02 -2.96 22.33
CA ASP A 232 2.29 -3.48 20.98
C ASP A 232 1.05 -3.46 20.06
N ILE A 233 0.38 -2.31 19.99
CA ILE A 233 -0.88 -2.14 19.23
C ILE A 233 -0.70 -1.28 17.99
N ALA A 234 -1.42 -1.66 16.93
CA ALA A 234 -1.57 -0.84 15.74
C ALA A 234 -2.42 0.41 16.03
N THR A 235 -1.99 1.54 15.48
CA THR A 235 -2.65 2.85 15.58
C THR A 235 -2.16 3.79 14.47
N HIS A 236 -2.49 5.07 14.56
CA HIS A 236 -1.96 6.11 13.69
C HIS A 236 -1.67 7.40 14.45
N VAL A 237 -0.77 8.19 13.89
CA VAL A 237 -0.48 9.56 14.31
C VAL A 237 -0.92 10.55 13.23
N ARG A 238 -1.27 11.76 13.64
CA ARG A 238 -1.72 12.82 12.74
C ARG A 238 -0.96 14.12 12.96
N ALA A 239 -0.60 14.78 11.86
CA ALA A 239 -0.07 16.14 11.84
C ALA A 239 -0.82 16.95 10.77
N GLY A 240 -1.60 17.94 11.20
CA GLY A 240 -2.49 18.67 10.32
C GLY A 240 -3.53 17.74 9.66
N ALA A 241 -3.54 17.70 8.33
CA ALA A 241 -4.46 16.88 7.54
C ALA A 241 -3.91 15.48 7.20
N LYS A 242 -2.65 15.20 7.52
CA LYS A 242 -1.96 13.96 7.15
C LYS A 242 -1.90 13.00 8.32
N TRP A 243 -2.03 11.71 7.99
CA TRP A 243 -2.02 10.62 8.93
C TRP A 243 -0.94 9.61 8.57
N TRP A 244 -0.40 8.94 9.57
CA TRP A 244 0.64 7.93 9.41
C TRP A 244 0.37 6.77 10.34
N ASN A 245 0.57 5.57 9.82
CA ASN A 245 0.47 4.33 10.53
C ASN A 245 1.57 4.24 11.58
N ALA A 246 1.16 3.96 12.80
CA ALA A 246 2.04 3.88 13.94
C ALA A 246 1.74 2.65 14.79
N ARG A 247 2.75 2.13 15.49
CA ARG A 247 2.59 1.08 16.48
C ARG A 247 3.01 1.62 17.83
N ILE A 248 2.14 1.51 18.83
CA ILE A 248 2.55 1.87 20.19
C ILE A 248 3.19 0.66 20.84
N HIS A 249 4.42 0.80 21.32
CA HIS A 249 5.14 -0.25 22.04
C HIS A 249 4.81 -0.19 23.52
N VAL A 250 5.06 0.98 24.13
CA VAL A 250 4.89 1.21 25.56
C VAL A 250 4.40 2.63 25.77
N LEU A 251 3.53 2.85 26.75
CA LEU A 251 3.20 4.20 27.23
C LEU A 251 3.09 4.25 28.75
N SER A 252 3.31 5.42 29.32
CA SER A 252 2.96 5.79 30.69
C SER A 252 1.92 6.91 30.66
N ASN A 253 1.61 7.50 31.80
CA ASN A 253 0.74 8.68 31.85
C ASN A 253 1.34 9.92 31.15
N ALA A 254 2.66 9.98 31.01
CA ALA A 254 3.37 11.19 30.54
C ALA A 254 4.16 10.96 29.25
N LEU A 255 4.55 9.72 28.94
CA LEU A 255 5.39 9.41 27.79
C LEU A 255 4.79 8.27 26.97
N VAL A 256 5.12 8.23 25.68
CA VAL A 256 4.79 7.12 24.78
C VAL A 256 5.96 6.83 23.86
N GLU A 257 6.26 5.55 23.69
CA GLU A 257 7.12 5.04 22.63
C GLU A 257 6.26 4.45 21.52
N PHE A 258 6.48 4.94 20.30
CA PHE A 258 5.80 4.42 19.13
C PHE A 258 6.78 4.26 17.96
N GLU A 259 6.38 3.44 17.00
CA GLU A 259 7.08 3.23 15.74
C GLU A 259 6.23 3.76 14.59
N SER A 260 6.84 4.45 13.63
CA SER A 260 6.24 4.92 12.39
C SER A 260 7.28 4.85 11.26
N ALA A 261 6.86 4.42 10.07
CA ALA A 261 7.73 4.40 8.90
C ALA A 261 8.17 5.83 8.48
N THR A 262 7.35 6.84 8.78
CA THR A 262 7.77 8.23 8.66
C THR A 262 8.55 8.64 9.90
N GLU A 263 9.77 9.12 9.67
CA GLU A 263 10.60 9.73 10.70
C GLU A 263 10.08 11.14 11.05
N PHE A 264 9.82 11.37 12.34
CA PHE A 264 9.41 12.66 12.87
C PHE A 264 10.56 13.32 13.61
N THR A 265 10.91 14.55 13.23
CA THR A 265 11.97 15.29 13.91
C THR A 265 11.58 15.62 15.36
N PRO A 266 12.54 15.73 16.29
CA PRO A 266 12.26 16.25 17.63
C PRO A 266 11.49 17.57 17.59
N LEU A 267 10.65 17.79 18.61
CA LEU A 267 9.71 18.90 18.76
C LEU A 267 8.48 18.86 17.84
N SER A 268 8.36 17.86 16.94
CA SER A 268 7.15 17.65 16.14
C SER A 268 5.93 17.46 17.04
N SER A 269 4.88 18.25 16.80
CA SER A 269 3.61 18.11 17.51
C SER A 269 2.65 17.25 16.71
N LEU A 270 2.21 16.14 17.30
CA LEU A 270 1.37 15.13 16.65
C LEU A 270 0.14 14.85 17.52
N TRP A 271 -0.88 14.27 16.91
CA TRP A 271 -2.01 13.66 17.60
C TRP A 271 -1.88 12.15 17.47
N LEU A 272 -1.70 11.45 18.59
CA LEU A 272 -1.65 9.99 18.64
C LEU A 272 -3.06 9.45 18.88
N SER A 273 -3.53 8.54 18.05
CA SER A 273 -4.79 7.84 18.31
C SER A 273 -4.57 6.75 19.36
N LEU A 274 -5.37 6.79 20.42
CA LEU A 274 -5.36 5.81 21.49
C LEU A 274 -6.66 5.01 21.47
N PRO A 275 -6.61 3.68 21.70
CA PRO A 275 -7.79 2.84 21.70
C PRO A 275 -8.79 3.32 22.76
N GLU A 276 -10.07 3.37 22.40
CA GLU A 276 -11.21 3.80 23.24
C GLU A 276 -11.19 5.27 23.74
N ILE A 277 -10.05 5.95 23.70
CA ILE A 277 -9.87 7.30 24.24
C ILE A 277 -9.75 8.34 23.12
N GLY A 278 -9.36 7.92 21.92
CA GLY A 278 -9.27 8.78 20.74
C GLY A 278 -7.94 9.52 20.65
N GLY A 279 -7.94 10.65 19.95
CA GLY A 279 -6.71 11.40 19.66
C GLY A 279 -6.18 12.17 20.88
N TRP A 280 -4.89 11.99 21.19
CA TRP A 280 -4.20 12.69 22.27
C TRP A 280 -2.98 13.47 21.76
N PRO A 281 -2.76 14.72 22.22
CA PRO A 281 -1.65 15.53 21.74
C PRO A 281 -0.33 15.06 22.34
N ILE A 282 0.63 14.78 21.47
CA ILE A 282 2.00 14.37 21.83
C ILE A 282 3.03 15.31 21.19
N ARG A 283 4.22 15.38 21.78
CA ARG A 283 5.39 16.03 21.17
C ARG A 283 6.57 15.06 21.15
N VAL A 284 7.14 14.86 19.98
CA VAL A 284 8.33 14.00 19.82
C VAL A 284 9.50 14.63 20.56
N ILE A 285 10.14 13.86 21.44
CA ILE A 285 11.33 14.28 22.19
C ILE A 285 12.60 13.63 21.62
N GLU A 286 12.51 12.36 21.23
CA GLU A 286 13.62 11.58 20.69
C GLU A 286 13.18 10.83 19.44
N CYS A 287 14.11 10.67 18.51
CA CYS A 287 13.91 9.95 17.26
C CYS A 287 15.13 9.09 16.96
N HIS A 288 14.88 7.81 16.70
CA HIS A 288 15.89 6.83 16.30
C HIS A 288 15.36 6.08 15.06
N GLY A 289 15.41 6.75 13.92
CA GLY A 289 14.83 6.25 12.67
C GLY A 289 13.30 6.12 12.77
N GLU A 290 12.79 4.90 12.66
CA GLU A 290 11.35 4.63 12.71
C GLU A 290 10.78 4.62 14.13
N ARG A 291 11.62 4.69 15.17
CA ARG A 291 11.16 4.74 16.57
C ARG A 291 11.21 6.15 17.12
N HIS A 292 10.17 6.50 17.85
CA HIS A 292 9.97 7.82 18.42
C HIS A 292 9.59 7.67 19.89
N VAL A 293 10.19 8.50 20.73
CA VAL A 293 9.68 8.75 22.08
C VAL A 293 9.04 10.12 22.06
N ALA A 294 7.84 10.21 22.62
CA ALA A 294 7.09 11.46 22.70
C ALA A 294 6.52 11.68 24.10
N GLU A 295 6.46 12.95 24.50
CA GLU A 295 5.74 13.38 25.69
C GLU A 295 4.26 13.63 25.36
N PHE A 296 3.36 13.25 26.26
CA PHE A 296 1.99 13.70 26.22
C PHE A 296 1.93 15.17 26.66
N ARG A 297 1.41 16.04 25.78
CA ARG A 297 1.27 17.47 26.08
C ARG A 297 0.24 17.74 27.18
N LEU A 298 -0.66 16.79 27.39
CA LEU A 298 -1.58 16.69 28.50
C LEU A 298 -1.40 15.29 29.09
N PRO A 299 -0.94 15.12 30.34
CA PRO A 299 -0.80 13.78 30.91
C PRO A 299 -2.13 13.02 30.92
N LEU A 300 -2.09 11.72 30.62
CA LEU A 300 -3.23 10.82 30.78
C LEU A 300 -3.55 10.70 32.28
N ARG A 301 -4.79 10.95 32.68
CA ARG A 301 -5.20 10.82 34.08
C ARG A 301 -5.49 9.33 34.37
N PRO A 302 -5.68 8.97 35.66
CA PRO A 302 -5.84 7.56 36.04
C PRO A 302 -7.00 6.84 35.34
N HIS A 303 -8.12 7.54 35.08
CA HIS A 303 -9.25 6.96 34.39
C HIS A 303 -8.99 6.71 32.89
N GLU A 304 -8.22 7.55 32.19
CA GLU A 304 -7.75 7.24 30.84
C GLU A 304 -6.85 6.00 30.86
N MET A 305 -5.89 5.94 31.79
CA MET A 305 -5.00 4.77 31.93
C MET A 305 -5.78 3.47 32.20
N ALA A 306 -6.83 3.54 33.02
CA ALA A 306 -7.71 2.39 33.28
C ALA A 306 -8.44 1.93 32.01
N ARG A 307 -9.01 2.86 31.23
CA ARG A 307 -9.69 2.53 29.96
C ARG A 307 -8.74 1.90 28.94
N LEU A 308 -7.50 2.36 28.84
CA LEU A 308 -6.49 1.70 27.98
C LEU A 308 -6.21 0.27 28.45
N THR A 309 -6.12 0.07 29.75
CA THR A 309 -5.87 -1.26 30.33
C THR A 309 -7.04 -2.21 30.05
N GLU A 310 -8.29 -1.73 30.17
CA GLU A 310 -9.49 -2.50 29.82
C GLU A 310 -9.56 -2.82 28.32
N ALA A 311 -9.21 -1.85 27.47
CA ALA A 311 -9.17 -2.03 26.02
C ALA A 311 -8.21 -3.16 25.60
N LEU A 312 -7.10 -3.32 26.31
CA LEU A 312 -6.14 -4.40 26.08
C LEU A 312 -6.68 -5.76 26.51
N ALA A 313 -7.41 -5.82 27.62
CA ALA A 313 -7.97 -7.06 28.14
C ALA A 313 -9.09 -7.63 27.24
N ARG A 314 -9.66 -6.81 26.35
CA ARG A 314 -10.72 -7.19 25.41
C ARG A 314 -10.21 -7.65 24.03
N ARG A 315 -8.91 -7.52 23.75
CA ARG A 315 -8.27 -7.99 22.50
C ARG A 315 -7.83 -9.45 22.64
#